data_AF-A0A2X3CJT2-F1
#
_entry.id   AF-A0A2X3CJT2-F1
#
_cell.length_a   1.000
_cell.length_b   1.000
_cell.length_c   1.000
_cell.angle_alpha   90.00
_cell.angle_beta   90.00
_cell.angle_gamma   90.00
#
_symmetry.space_group_name_H-M   'P 1'
#
loop_
_entity.id
_entity.type
_entity.pdbx_description
1 polymer ?
#
loop_
_entity_poly.entity_id
_entity_poly.type
_entity_poly.pdbx_seq_one_letter_code
_entity_poly.pdbx_strand_id
1 'polypeptide(L)'
;MRKNQLLLERLQQVATRYDATLAQIALAWVMSKGEDIVPIPGARKIAHLRDNAGAANITLAPEDILTIEHIFTADNVTGLRYTQGDFDLIEK
;
A
#
# COMPACT_ATOMS: atom_id res chain seq x y z
N MET A 1 12.38 -0.52 13.16
CA MET A 1 12.32 -0.19 11.72
C MET A 1 12.73 -1.35 10.80
N ARG A 2 13.77 -2.16 11.08
CA ARG A 2 14.24 -3.25 10.19
C ARG A 2 13.18 -4.29 9.79
N LYS A 3 12.24 -4.66 10.67
CA LYS A 3 11.20 -5.68 10.36
C LYS A 3 10.32 -5.27 9.17
N ASN A 4 9.79 -4.06 9.18
CA ASN A 4 8.92 -3.58 8.09
C ASN A 4 9.70 -3.41 6.78
N GLN A 5 11.01 -3.11 6.87
CA GLN A 5 11.86 -2.99 5.68
C GLN A 5 11.97 -4.30 4.90
N LEU A 6 12.05 -5.45 5.60
CA LEU A 6 12.01 -6.77 4.97
C LEU A 6 10.69 -7.03 4.23
N LEU A 7 9.57 -6.50 4.72
CA LEU A 7 8.27 -6.60 4.03
C LEU A 7 8.29 -5.79 2.73
N LEU A 8 8.87 -4.58 2.77
CA LEU A 8 9.02 -3.73 1.59
C LEU A 8 9.95 -4.35 0.54
N GLU A 9 11.03 -5.02 0.95
CA GLU A 9 11.92 -5.76 0.04
C GLU A 9 11.18 -6.89 -0.69
N ARG A 10 10.28 -7.60 -0.01
CA ARG A 10 9.42 -8.62 -0.63
C ARG A 10 8.40 -7.99 -1.58
N LEU A 11 7.79 -6.88 -1.18
CA LEU A 11 6.88 -6.14 -2.06
C LEU A 11 7.60 -5.60 -3.32
N GLN A 12 8.88 -5.23 -3.20
CA GLN A 12 9.69 -4.77 -4.33
C GLN A 12 9.81 -5.83 -5.42
N GLN A 13 9.85 -7.12 -5.06
CA GLN A 13 9.87 -8.21 -6.04
C GLN A 13 8.58 -8.27 -6.85
N VAL A 14 7.43 -7.94 -6.23
CA VAL A 14 6.15 -7.79 -6.92
C VAL A 14 6.21 -6.56 -7.84
N ALA A 15 6.64 -5.42 -7.31
CA ALA A 15 6.68 -4.16 -8.03
C ALA A 15 7.54 -4.21 -9.31
N THR A 16 8.68 -4.90 -9.27
CA THR A 16 9.54 -5.10 -10.43
C THR A 16 8.85 -5.85 -11.57
N ARG A 17 7.88 -6.74 -11.29
CA ARG A 17 7.13 -7.45 -12.35
C ARG A 17 6.25 -6.52 -13.18
N TYR A 18 5.85 -5.38 -12.62
CA TYR A 18 4.95 -4.41 -13.25
C TYR A 18 5.65 -3.11 -13.66
N ASP A 19 6.97 -3.02 -13.49
CA ASP A 19 7.74 -1.77 -13.65
C ASP A 19 7.11 -0.60 -12.86
N ALA A 20 6.66 -0.89 -11.64
CA ALA A 20 5.86 0.00 -10.82
C ALA A 20 6.56 0.40 -9.53
N THR A 21 6.14 1.52 -8.95
CA THR A 21 6.57 1.91 -7.59
C THR A 21 5.83 1.09 -6.52
N LEU A 22 6.40 1.01 -5.31
CA LEU A 22 5.72 0.37 -4.18
C LEU A 22 4.36 1.05 -3.87
N ALA A 23 4.29 2.37 -4.05
CA ALA A 23 3.06 3.13 -3.84
C ALA A 23 1.98 2.75 -4.87
N GLN A 24 2.38 2.59 -6.13
CA GLN A 24 1.48 2.12 -7.19
C GLN A 24 0.96 0.71 -6.93
N ILE A 25 1.83 -0.23 -6.54
CA ILE A 25 1.39 -1.59 -6.19
C ILE A 25 0.43 -1.59 -5.01
N ALA A 26 0.69 -0.78 -3.98
CA ALA A 26 -0.21 -0.67 -2.83
C ALA A 26 -1.60 -0.15 -3.25
N LEU A 27 -1.66 0.89 -4.09
CA LEU A 27 -2.93 1.44 -4.58
C LEU A 27 -3.66 0.48 -5.51
N ALA A 28 -2.95 -0.20 -6.42
CA ALA A 28 -3.52 -1.22 -7.29
C ALA A 28 -4.10 -2.39 -6.49
N TRP A 29 -3.45 -2.79 -5.39
CA TRP A 29 -3.96 -3.81 -4.48
C TRP A 29 -5.21 -3.34 -3.71
N VAL A 30 -5.32 -2.06 -3.35
CA VAL A 30 -6.56 -1.52 -2.75
C VAL A 30 -7.71 -1.58 -3.75
N MET A 31 -7.48 -1.13 -5.00
CA MET A 31 -8.49 -1.16 -6.05
C MET A 31 -8.91 -2.59 -6.43
N SER A 32 -8.03 -3.60 -6.25
CA SER A 32 -8.38 -4.99 -6.57
C SER A 32 -9.35 -5.65 -5.59
N LYS A 33 -9.72 -4.99 -4.49
CA LYS A 33 -10.65 -5.54 -3.48
C LYS A 33 -12.12 -5.46 -3.87
N GLY A 34 -12.46 -4.68 -4.88
CA GLY A 34 -13.83 -4.53 -5.36
C GLY A 34 -13.92 -3.44 -6.41
N GLU A 35 -14.84 -3.60 -7.36
CA GLU A 35 -15.08 -2.60 -8.41
C GLU A 35 -15.61 -1.26 -7.86
N ASP A 36 -16.16 -1.29 -6.65
CA ASP A 36 -16.70 -0.15 -5.90
C ASP A 36 -15.67 0.49 -4.94
N ILE A 37 -14.42 0.00 -4.93
CA ILE A 37 -13.37 0.49 -4.03
C ILE A 37 -12.46 1.50 -4.76
N VAL A 38 -12.59 2.78 -4.38
CA VAL A 38 -11.82 3.88 -4.95
C VAL A 38 -10.92 4.53 -3.88
N PRO A 39 -9.59 4.35 -3.93
CA PRO A 39 -8.68 4.97 -2.97
C PRO A 39 -8.57 6.49 -3.23
N ILE A 40 -8.45 7.26 -2.14
CA ILE A 40 -8.29 8.73 -2.16
C ILE A 40 -6.92 9.17 -1.64
N PRO A 41 -5.81 8.80 -2.30
CA PRO A 41 -4.47 9.11 -1.80
C PRO A 41 -4.17 10.61 -1.95
N GLY A 42 -3.86 11.25 -0.82
CA GLY A 42 -3.41 12.65 -0.83
C GLY A 42 -1.98 12.80 -1.35
N ALA A 43 -1.73 13.82 -2.16
CA ALA A 43 -0.40 14.18 -2.64
C ALA A 43 -0.18 15.70 -2.55
N ARG A 44 0.95 16.13 -2.00
CA ARG A 44 1.36 17.56 -1.97
C ARG A 44 2.30 17.97 -3.11
N LYS A 45 2.83 16.98 -3.84
CA LYS A 45 3.78 17.19 -4.95
C LYS A 45 3.22 16.56 -6.22
N ILE A 46 3.37 17.26 -7.34
CA ILE A 46 2.90 16.78 -8.65
C ILE A 46 3.52 15.41 -9.00
N ALA A 47 4.78 15.18 -8.67
CA ALA A 47 5.43 13.89 -8.91
C ALA A 47 4.70 12.73 -8.22
N HIS A 48 4.29 12.89 -6.96
CA HIS A 48 3.54 11.85 -6.24
C HIS A 48 2.10 11.72 -6.75
N LEU A 49 1.48 12.83 -7.18
CA LEU A 49 0.17 12.77 -7.82
C LEU A 49 0.22 11.92 -9.09
N ARG A 50 1.24 12.13 -9.93
CA ARG A 50 1.46 11.34 -11.16
C ARG A 50 1.76 9.87 -10.84
N ASP A 51 2.58 9.62 -9.83
CA ASP A 51 2.90 8.26 -9.37
C ASP A 51 1.62 7.53 -8.91
N ASN A 52 0.84 8.14 -8.00
CA ASN A 52 -0.43 7.60 -7.53
C ASN A 52 -1.42 7.33 -8.69
N ALA A 53 -1.54 8.26 -9.64
CA ALA A 53 -2.42 8.10 -10.78
C ALA A 53 -2.00 6.94 -11.70
N GLY A 54 -0.69 6.67 -11.80
CA GLY A 54 -0.18 5.53 -12.58
C GLY A 54 -0.64 4.17 -12.07
N ALA A 55 -1.03 4.06 -10.79
CA ALA A 55 -1.56 2.82 -10.22
C ALA A 55 -2.82 2.30 -10.93
N ALA A 56 -3.63 3.19 -11.49
CA ALA A 56 -4.86 2.82 -12.20
C ALA A 56 -4.61 2.04 -13.49
N ASN A 57 -3.37 2.06 -14.01
CA ASN A 57 -2.99 1.29 -15.20
C ASN A 57 -2.47 -0.12 -14.86
N ILE A 58 -2.40 -0.47 -13.58
CA ILE A 58 -1.86 -1.77 -13.13
C ILE A 58 -3.01 -2.71 -12.81
N THR A 59 -3.07 -3.82 -13.53
CA THR A 59 -3.92 -4.96 -13.18
C THR A 59 -3.05 -6.04 -12.54
N LEU A 60 -3.21 -6.23 -11.23
CA LEU A 60 -2.47 -7.26 -10.50
C LEU A 60 -3.02 -8.65 -10.82
N ALA A 61 -2.15 -9.60 -11.11
CA ALA A 61 -2.52 -11.00 -11.23
C ALA A 61 -3.02 -11.57 -9.88
N PRO A 62 -3.96 -12.53 -9.85
CA PRO A 62 -4.50 -13.09 -8.62
C PRO A 62 -3.43 -13.62 -7.65
N GLU A 63 -2.38 -14.25 -8.17
CA GLU A 63 -1.23 -14.75 -7.41
C GLU A 63 -0.43 -13.62 -6.73
N ASP A 64 -0.40 -12.44 -7.34
CA ASP A 64 0.32 -11.28 -6.81
C ASP A 64 -0.49 -10.59 -5.72
N ILE A 65 -1.81 -10.54 -5.88
CA ILE A 65 -2.73 -10.10 -4.82
C ILE A 65 -2.56 -10.99 -3.59
N LEU A 66 -2.60 -12.32 -3.77
CA LEU A 66 -2.37 -13.27 -2.68
C LEU A 66 -0.98 -13.09 -2.06
N THR A 67 0.05 -12.90 -2.88
CA THR A 67 1.42 -12.67 -2.38
C THR A 67 1.48 -11.43 -1.49
N ILE A 68 0.86 -10.32 -1.90
CA ILE A 68 0.82 -9.08 -1.11
C ILE A 68 0.12 -9.32 0.23
N GLU A 69 -1.01 -10.03 0.23
CA GLU A 69 -1.76 -10.34 1.47
C GLU A 69 -0.96 -11.22 2.45
N HIS A 70 -0.18 -12.17 1.94
CA HIS A 70 0.70 -13.00 2.78
C HIS A 70 1.91 -12.22 3.33
N ILE A 71 2.39 -11.19 2.62
CA ILE A 71 3.45 -10.32 3.12
C ILE A 71 2.92 -9.46 4.27
N PHE A 72 1.78 -8.81 4.08
CA PHE A 72 1.22 -7.81 5.00
C PHE A 72 0.08 -8.37 5.84
N THR A 73 0.41 -9.24 6.78
CA THR A 73 -0.51 -9.64 7.86
C THR A 73 -0.37 -8.71 9.07
N ALA A 74 -1.40 -8.66 9.91
CA ALA A 74 -1.39 -7.83 11.13
C ALA A 74 -0.20 -8.16 12.05
N ASP A 75 0.17 -9.44 12.16
CA ASP A 75 1.29 -9.89 13.00
C ASP A 75 2.67 -9.56 12.41
N ASN A 76 2.76 -9.35 11.09
CA ASN A 76 4.03 -9.06 10.42
C ASN A 76 4.40 -7.57 10.49
N VAL A 77 3.41 -6.67 10.56
CA VAL A 77 3.64 -5.22 10.58
C VAL A 77 3.93 -4.77 12.01
N THR A 78 5.09 -4.14 12.21
CA THR A 78 5.47 -3.59 13.52
C THR A 78 5.10 -2.12 13.65
N GLY A 79 4.40 -1.78 14.74
CA GLY A 79 4.01 -0.41 15.09
C GLY A 79 2.50 -0.17 14.96
N LEU A 80 2.01 0.88 15.62
CA LEU A 80 0.62 1.30 15.53
C LEU A 80 0.42 2.27 14.36
N ARG A 81 -0.75 2.23 13.72
CA ARG A 81 -1.15 3.26 12.73
C ARG A 81 -1.52 4.57 13.42
N TYR A 82 -2.23 4.47 14.55
CA TYR A 82 -2.64 5.59 15.39
C TYR A 82 -2.12 5.34 16.80
N THR A 83 -1.51 6.35 17.40
CA THR A 83 -1.00 6.34 18.76
C THR A 83 -2.11 6.68 19.76
N GLN A 84 -1.88 6.43 21.06
CA GLN A 84 -2.83 6.84 22.10
C GLN A 84 -3.11 8.35 22.04
N GLY A 85 -2.07 9.17 21.84
CA GLY A 85 -2.24 10.62 21.71
C GLY A 85 -3.07 11.05 20.50
N ASP A 86 -3.13 10.26 19.43
CA ASP A 86 -4.02 10.54 18.28
C ASP A 86 -5.50 10.30 18.67
N PHE A 87 -5.77 9.29 19.50
CA PHE A 87 -7.11 8.98 20.00
C PHE A 87 -7.59 9.99 21.06
N ASP A 88 -6.69 10.46 21.92
CA ASP A 88 -7.01 11.46 22.95
C ASP A 88 -7.51 12.81 22.35
N LEU A 89 -7.24 13.08 21.07
CA LEU A 89 -7.74 14.26 20.34
C LEU A 89 -9.18 14.12 19.83
N ILE A 90 -9.73 12.89 19.79
CA ILE A 90 -11.09 12.60 19.30
C ILE A 90 -12.10 12.66 20.44
N GLU A 91 -11.67 12.39 21.69
CA GLU A 91 -12.54 12.33 22.87
C GLU A 91 -12.71 13.68 23.61
N LYS A 92 -12.39 14.81 22.96
CA LYS A 92 -12.64 16.17 23.47
C LYS A 92 -13.93 16.76 22.90
#